data_AF-A0A6I1HKT6-F1
#
_entry.id   AF-A0A6I1HKT6-F1
#
_cell.length_a   1.000
_cell.length_b   1.000
_cell.length_c   1.000
_cell.angle_alpha   90.00
_cell.angle_beta   90.00
_cell.angle_gamma   90.00
#
_symmetry.space_group_name_H-M   'P 1'
#
loop_
_entity.id
_entity.type
_entity.pdbx_description
1 polymer ?
#
loop_
_entity_poly.entity_id
_entity_poly.type
_entity_poly.pdbx_seq_one_letter_code
_entity_poly.pdbx_strand_id
1 'polypeptide(L)'
;MAGVLSFDNLRPDVYESGQTLNTSSYNLLFLADPTTAAGGGVSGVGAILDGRVGSSCDIAACPQGASGNYLAILNDGGVNFARADRQAFSLAGFDYSFIAPVSGLPNLQWGELQLSGTLSNGQVISTSLAFPGQGSDGNYHFQSASLLGGFSNYAFTGLTFNACIFNDTGVCSNSLDFPAFNQGQFALDNINISAVPEPSTYMLMLAGLGAIGMLSRRRSGKFAASTVQGA
;
A
#
# COMPACT_ATOMS: atom_id res chain seq x y z
N MET A 1 15.98 1.93 -2.42
CA MET A 1 15.85 0.49 -2.73
C MET A 1 14.36 0.19 -2.80
N ALA A 2 13.90 -0.36 -3.92
CA ALA A 2 12.54 -0.85 -4.07
C ALA A 2 12.43 -2.19 -3.34
N GLY A 3 11.31 -2.41 -2.64
CA GLY A 3 11.02 -3.62 -1.91
C GLY A 3 9.59 -4.06 -2.19
N VAL A 4 9.39 -5.38 -2.28
CA VAL A 4 8.05 -5.98 -2.38
C VAL A 4 7.65 -6.44 -1.00
N LEU A 5 6.52 -5.94 -0.53
CA LEU A 5 5.82 -6.45 0.64
C LEU A 5 5.04 -7.68 0.23
N SER A 6 5.40 -8.84 0.78
CA SER A 6 4.59 -10.05 0.69
C SER A 6 4.21 -10.51 2.10
N PHE A 7 3.13 -11.29 2.17
CA PHE A 7 2.61 -11.84 3.41
C PHE A 7 3.00 -13.31 3.63
N ASP A 8 3.79 -13.91 2.72
CA ASP A 8 4.16 -15.34 2.73
C ASP A 8 4.91 -15.80 3.98
N ASN A 9 5.63 -14.89 4.63
CA ASN A 9 6.38 -15.18 5.86
C ASN A 9 5.55 -15.00 7.13
N LEU A 10 4.30 -14.57 7.01
CA LEU A 10 3.37 -14.42 8.14
C LEU A 10 2.56 -15.69 8.29
N ARG A 11 2.18 -16.01 9.53
CA ARG A 11 1.22 -17.10 9.77
C ARG A 11 -0.20 -16.59 9.53
N PRO A 12 -1.13 -17.47 9.11
CA PRO A 12 -2.54 -17.12 9.10
C PRO A 12 -3.00 -16.65 10.47
N ASP A 13 -3.66 -15.50 10.50
CA ASP A 13 -4.14 -14.85 11.72
C ASP A 13 -5.24 -13.84 11.38
N VAL A 14 -6.01 -13.41 12.37
CA VAL A 14 -7.10 -12.44 12.23
C VAL A 14 -6.85 -11.22 13.11
N TYR A 15 -7.26 -10.05 12.62
CA TYR A 15 -6.98 -8.77 13.24
C TYR A 15 -8.25 -7.94 13.37
N GLU A 16 -8.36 -7.29 14.52
CA GLU A 16 -9.44 -6.36 14.81
C GLU A 16 -9.06 -4.93 14.38
N SER A 17 -10.07 -4.11 14.11
CA SER A 17 -9.89 -2.68 13.87
C SER A 17 -9.21 -2.01 15.07
N GLY A 18 -8.22 -1.16 14.80
CA GLY A 18 -7.38 -0.52 15.81
C GLY A 18 -6.13 -1.33 16.18
N GLN A 19 -6.05 -2.61 15.80
CA GLN A 19 -4.83 -3.39 15.95
C GLN A 19 -3.81 -3.03 14.86
N THR A 20 -2.52 -3.17 15.20
CA THR A 20 -1.42 -2.94 14.25
C THR A 20 -0.58 -4.21 14.12
N LEU A 21 -0.49 -4.74 12.90
CA LEU A 21 0.53 -5.73 12.55
C LEU A 21 1.86 -5.00 12.31
N ASN A 22 2.85 -5.27 13.14
CA ASN A 22 4.18 -4.69 13.01
C ASN A 22 5.15 -5.72 12.43
N THR A 23 5.92 -5.32 11.43
CA THR A 23 7.01 -6.11 10.85
C THR A 23 8.32 -5.32 10.91
N SER A 24 9.42 -5.93 10.45
CA SER A 24 10.71 -5.24 10.36
C SER A 24 10.71 -4.05 9.40
N SER A 25 9.77 -4.00 8.45
CA SER A 25 9.81 -3.05 7.34
C SER A 25 8.57 -2.16 7.26
N TYR A 26 7.46 -2.59 7.83
CA TYR A 26 6.18 -1.91 7.73
C TYR A 26 5.27 -2.19 8.92
N ASN A 27 4.32 -1.28 9.11
CA ASN A 27 3.22 -1.39 10.06
C ASN A 27 1.91 -1.31 9.27
N LEU A 28 0.95 -2.19 9.61
CA LEU A 28 -0.40 -2.18 9.07
C LEU A 28 -1.37 -1.91 10.20
N LEU A 29 -1.99 -0.74 10.20
CA LEU A 29 -3.10 -0.41 11.11
C LEU A 29 -4.41 -0.82 10.45
N PHE A 30 -5.14 -1.72 11.10
CA PHE A 30 -6.44 -2.18 10.66
C PHE A 30 -7.52 -1.15 11.02
N LEU A 31 -8.38 -0.82 10.06
CA LEU A 31 -9.39 0.23 10.19
C LEU A 31 -10.78 -0.39 10.16
N ALA A 32 -11.64 0.02 11.09
CA ALA A 32 -13.05 -0.35 11.10
C ALA A 32 -13.77 0.23 9.87
N ASP A 33 -14.89 -0.38 9.49
CA ASP A 33 -15.83 0.25 8.57
C ASP A 33 -16.37 1.57 9.15
N PRO A 34 -16.89 2.47 8.32
CA PRO A 34 -17.37 3.78 8.76
C PRO A 34 -18.36 3.70 9.92
N THR A 35 -19.31 2.76 9.88
CA THR A 35 -20.39 2.66 10.89
C THR A 35 -19.87 2.20 12.24
N THR A 36 -19.02 1.17 12.25
CA THR A 36 -18.35 0.70 13.47
C THR A 36 -17.42 1.79 14.03
N ALA A 37 -16.66 2.47 13.17
CA ALA A 37 -15.76 3.54 13.58
C ALA A 37 -16.50 4.71 14.26
N ALA A 38 -17.62 5.18 13.70
CA ALA A 38 -18.40 6.26 14.31
C ALA A 38 -19.09 5.85 15.61
N GLY A 39 -19.43 4.57 15.76
CA GLY A 39 -19.92 4.02 17.01
C GLY A 39 -18.84 3.83 18.08
N GLY A 40 -17.56 4.05 17.76
CA GLY A 40 -16.44 3.73 18.66
C GLY A 40 -16.27 2.24 18.91
N GLY A 41 -16.80 1.40 18.02
CA GLY A 41 -16.75 -0.05 18.12
C GLY A 41 -15.45 -0.65 17.60
N VAL A 42 -15.37 -1.98 17.71
CA VAL A 42 -14.27 -2.79 17.18
C VAL A 42 -14.88 -3.92 16.37
N SER A 43 -14.34 -4.18 15.17
CA SER A 43 -14.74 -5.29 14.30
C SER A 43 -13.52 -6.07 13.80
N GLY A 44 -13.67 -7.38 13.58
CA GLY A 44 -12.63 -8.18 12.91
C GLY A 44 -12.56 -7.78 11.44
N VAL A 45 -11.50 -7.11 11.00
CA VAL A 45 -11.42 -6.53 9.65
C VAL A 45 -10.22 -7.03 8.86
N GLY A 46 -9.19 -7.55 9.53
CA GLY A 46 -7.98 -8.04 8.87
C GLY A 46 -7.84 -9.53 8.98
N ALA A 47 -7.28 -10.17 7.96
CA ALA A 47 -6.79 -11.54 8.06
C ALA A 47 -5.58 -11.78 7.16
N ILE A 48 -4.62 -12.59 7.62
CA ILE A 48 -3.66 -13.24 6.74
C ILE A 48 -4.25 -14.59 6.36
N LEU A 49 -4.48 -14.82 5.07
CA LEU A 49 -5.09 -16.05 4.56
C LEU A 49 -4.10 -16.81 3.69
N ASP A 50 -4.13 -18.15 3.77
CA ASP A 50 -3.35 -19.01 2.87
C ASP A 50 -4.14 -19.25 1.58
N GLY A 51 -3.72 -18.59 0.49
CA GLY A 51 -4.39 -18.67 -0.80
C GLY A 51 -4.24 -20.00 -1.54
N ARG A 52 -3.43 -20.93 -1.00
CA ARG A 52 -3.29 -22.29 -1.54
C ARG A 52 -4.37 -23.22 -0.97
N VAL A 53 -5.08 -22.79 0.08
CA VAL A 53 -6.07 -23.59 0.79
C VAL A 53 -7.46 -22.97 0.58
N GLY A 54 -8.34 -23.66 -0.15
CA GLY A 54 -9.69 -23.15 -0.45
C GLY A 54 -10.57 -22.91 0.78
N SER A 55 -10.30 -23.58 1.91
CA SER A 55 -11.01 -23.39 3.18
C SER A 55 -10.47 -22.25 4.04
N SER A 56 -9.42 -21.52 3.61
CA SER A 56 -8.93 -20.35 4.34
C SER A 56 -9.98 -19.24 4.47
N CYS A 57 -11.12 -19.38 3.77
CA CYS A 57 -12.12 -18.35 3.60
C CYS A 57 -13.53 -18.93 3.72
N ASP A 58 -13.78 -19.80 4.71
CA ASP A 58 -15.08 -20.49 4.86
C ASP A 58 -16.30 -19.54 4.97
N ILE A 59 -16.07 -18.24 5.21
CA ILE A 59 -17.07 -17.19 5.35
C ILE A 59 -17.30 -16.33 4.08
N ALA A 60 -16.46 -16.48 3.04
CA ALA A 60 -16.54 -15.68 1.81
C ALA A 60 -15.98 -16.44 0.58
N ALA A 61 -16.23 -15.94 -0.62
CA ALA A 61 -15.64 -16.49 -1.84
C ALA A 61 -14.28 -15.83 -2.11
N CYS A 62 -13.23 -16.44 -1.55
CA CYS A 62 -11.87 -15.91 -1.67
C CYS A 62 -11.30 -15.99 -3.09
N PRO A 63 -10.43 -15.02 -3.43
CA PRO A 63 -9.83 -14.94 -4.74
C PRO A 63 -8.90 -16.12 -4.99
N GLN A 64 -8.86 -16.54 -6.24
CA GLN A 64 -7.98 -17.58 -6.74
C GLN A 64 -6.69 -16.98 -7.32
N GLY A 65 -5.69 -17.83 -7.53
CA GLY A 65 -4.42 -17.44 -8.16
C GLY A 65 -3.36 -16.88 -7.20
N ALA A 66 -3.62 -16.83 -5.89
CA ALA A 66 -2.58 -16.55 -4.90
C ALA A 66 -1.56 -17.69 -4.84
N SER A 67 -0.27 -17.33 -4.83
CA SER A 67 0.83 -18.31 -4.76
C SER A 67 1.27 -18.65 -3.33
N GLY A 68 0.76 -17.91 -2.34
CA GLY A 68 1.02 -18.10 -0.93
C GLY A 68 0.05 -17.32 -0.05
N ASN A 69 0.55 -16.68 1.00
CA ASN A 69 -0.31 -15.94 1.93
C ASN A 69 -0.56 -14.53 1.42
N TYR A 70 -1.77 -14.03 1.64
CA TYR A 70 -2.16 -12.67 1.28
C TYR A 70 -2.92 -11.99 2.41
N LEU A 71 -3.04 -10.67 2.32
CA LEU A 71 -3.82 -9.86 3.25
C LEU A 71 -5.26 -9.74 2.76
N ALA A 72 -6.21 -10.22 3.55
CA ALA A 72 -7.63 -9.99 3.35
C ALA A 72 -8.12 -8.88 4.27
N ILE A 73 -8.91 -7.96 3.71
CA ILE A 73 -9.65 -6.95 4.44
C ILE A 73 -11.14 -7.24 4.27
N LEU A 74 -11.82 -7.41 5.40
CA LEU A 74 -13.17 -7.93 5.54
C LEU A 74 -14.05 -6.90 6.27
N ASN A 75 -15.37 -7.13 6.29
CA ASN A 75 -16.32 -6.29 7.03
C ASN A 75 -16.23 -4.81 6.68
N ASP A 76 -16.11 -4.50 5.39
CA ASP A 76 -16.02 -3.14 4.83
C ASP A 76 -14.89 -2.26 5.42
N GLY A 77 -13.93 -2.90 6.07
CA GLY A 77 -12.84 -2.22 6.74
C GLY A 77 -11.81 -1.65 5.78
N GLY A 78 -10.71 -1.22 6.36
CA GLY A 78 -9.54 -0.75 5.63
C GLY A 78 -8.25 -1.15 6.30
N VAL A 79 -7.15 -0.81 5.65
CA VAL A 79 -5.82 -0.94 6.23
C VAL A 79 -4.98 0.27 5.87
N ASN A 80 -4.34 0.86 6.87
CA ASN A 80 -3.34 1.90 6.68
C ASN A 80 -1.94 1.29 6.78
N PHE A 81 -1.18 1.42 5.69
CA PHE A 81 0.20 1.04 5.58
C PHE A 81 1.10 2.24 5.91
N ALA A 82 2.11 2.01 6.75
CA ALA A 82 3.22 2.93 6.96
C ALA A 82 4.54 2.17 7.07
N ARG A 83 5.66 2.80 6.72
CA ARG A 83 6.98 2.19 6.93
C ARG A 83 7.32 2.15 8.42
N ALA A 84 7.96 1.05 8.85
CA ALA A 84 8.39 0.89 10.24
C ALA A 84 9.44 1.94 10.66
N ASP A 85 10.26 2.41 9.71
CA ASP A 85 11.26 3.47 9.92
C ASP A 85 10.70 4.90 9.84
N ARG A 86 9.38 5.05 9.60
CA ARG A 86 8.65 6.31 9.46
C ARG A 86 9.13 7.19 8.29
N GLN A 87 9.89 6.63 7.35
CA GLN A 87 10.32 7.34 6.15
C GLN A 87 9.18 7.41 5.12
N ALA A 88 9.32 8.33 4.17
CA ALA A 88 8.40 8.40 3.04
C ALA A 88 8.68 7.29 2.00
N PHE A 89 7.64 6.87 1.29
CA PHE A 89 7.73 5.90 0.20
C PHE A 89 6.83 6.27 -0.97
N SER A 90 7.17 5.77 -2.15
CA SER A 90 6.24 5.73 -3.28
C SER A 90 5.70 4.31 -3.46
N LEU A 91 4.47 4.22 -3.99
CA LEU A 91 3.82 2.97 -4.36
C LEU A 91 3.96 2.76 -5.87
N ALA A 92 4.68 1.70 -6.27
CA ALA A 92 4.87 1.37 -7.68
C ALA A 92 3.75 0.48 -8.24
N GLY A 93 3.23 -0.42 -7.41
CA GLY A 93 2.19 -1.36 -7.77
C GLY A 93 1.90 -2.35 -6.66
N PHE A 94 0.91 -3.20 -6.86
CA PHE A 94 0.51 -4.25 -5.92
C PHE A 94 -0.44 -5.22 -6.65
N ASP A 95 -0.62 -6.41 -6.10
CA ASP A 95 -1.65 -7.33 -6.54
C ASP A 95 -2.89 -7.17 -5.68
N TYR A 96 -4.07 -7.19 -6.29
CA TYR A 96 -5.33 -7.05 -5.59
C TYR A 96 -6.43 -7.89 -6.20
N SER A 97 -7.44 -8.20 -5.40
CA SER A 97 -8.65 -8.86 -5.86
C SER A 97 -9.86 -8.47 -5.02
N PHE A 98 -11.04 -8.73 -5.56
CA PHE A 98 -12.29 -8.68 -4.80
C PHE A 98 -12.46 -9.96 -4.00
N ILE A 99 -12.85 -9.84 -2.73
CA ILE A 99 -13.33 -10.98 -1.96
C ILE A 99 -14.85 -10.93 -2.03
N ALA A 100 -15.44 -11.85 -2.77
CA ALA A 100 -16.89 -11.85 -2.90
C ALA A 100 -17.54 -12.31 -1.58
N PRO A 101 -18.58 -11.61 -1.08
CA PRO A 101 -19.24 -11.99 0.17
C PRO A 101 -19.91 -13.36 0.09
N VAL A 102 -20.27 -13.81 -1.12
CA VAL A 102 -20.83 -15.13 -1.39
C VAL A 102 -20.31 -15.67 -2.72
N SER A 103 -20.29 -16.99 -2.87
CA SER A 103 -19.96 -17.65 -4.14
C SER A 103 -21.09 -17.50 -5.17
N GLY A 104 -20.74 -17.59 -6.46
CA GLY A 104 -21.73 -17.65 -7.55
C GLY A 104 -22.35 -16.30 -7.94
N LEU A 105 -21.75 -15.18 -7.50
CA LEU A 105 -22.10 -13.87 -8.01
C LEU A 105 -21.85 -13.80 -9.52
N PRO A 106 -22.69 -13.08 -10.30
CA PRO A 106 -22.40 -12.84 -11.70
C PRO A 106 -21.10 -12.03 -11.87
N ASN A 107 -20.43 -12.23 -13.01
CA ASN A 107 -19.21 -11.52 -13.38
C ASN A 107 -19.52 -10.05 -13.71
N LEU A 108 -19.59 -9.22 -12.67
CA LEU A 108 -19.81 -7.78 -12.73
C LEU A 108 -18.71 -7.06 -11.95
N GLN A 109 -18.54 -5.78 -12.27
CA GLN A 109 -17.73 -4.87 -11.49
C GLN A 109 -18.55 -4.40 -10.28
N TRP A 110 -18.38 -5.04 -9.13
CA TRP A 110 -19.18 -4.76 -7.93
C TRP A 110 -18.76 -3.50 -7.18
N GLY A 111 -17.55 -3.01 -7.42
CA GLY A 111 -17.03 -1.87 -6.67
C GLY A 111 -15.62 -1.48 -7.07
N GLU A 112 -15.01 -0.70 -6.20
CA GLU A 112 -13.66 -0.18 -6.38
C GLU A 112 -12.83 -0.33 -5.11
N LEU A 113 -11.54 -0.62 -5.30
CA LEU A 113 -10.50 -0.42 -4.31
C LEU A 113 -10.13 1.07 -4.32
N GLN A 114 -10.31 1.73 -3.18
CA GLN A 114 -9.94 3.12 -2.96
C GLN A 114 -8.59 3.18 -2.26
N LEU A 115 -7.74 4.09 -2.74
CA LEU A 115 -6.42 4.36 -2.20
C LEU A 115 -6.36 5.81 -1.76
N SER A 116 -5.85 6.05 -0.56
CA SER A 116 -5.63 7.41 -0.02
C SER A 116 -4.25 7.50 0.61
N GLY A 117 -3.35 8.24 -0.02
CA GLY A 117 -1.99 8.46 0.42
C GLY A 117 -1.81 9.81 1.10
N THR A 118 -1.21 9.84 2.28
CA THR A 118 -0.90 11.06 3.05
C THR A 118 0.52 11.52 2.73
N LEU A 119 0.68 12.79 2.33
CA LEU A 119 1.97 13.43 2.11
C LEU A 119 2.57 13.97 3.42
N SER A 120 3.86 14.33 3.41
CA SER A 120 4.55 14.87 4.60
C SER A 120 3.97 16.19 5.13
N ASN A 121 3.27 16.96 4.30
CA ASN A 121 2.56 18.17 4.69
C ASN A 121 1.13 17.91 5.20
N GLY A 122 0.71 16.63 5.31
CA GLY A 122 -0.62 16.21 5.75
C GLY A 122 -1.68 16.19 4.65
N GLN A 123 -1.37 16.64 3.43
CA GLN A 123 -2.30 16.55 2.30
C GLN A 123 -2.58 15.08 1.93
N VAL A 124 -3.83 14.77 1.59
CA VAL A 124 -4.24 13.45 1.11
C VAL A 124 -4.43 13.48 -0.41
N ILE A 125 -3.84 12.52 -1.09
CA ILE A 125 -4.05 12.23 -2.52
C ILE A 125 -4.82 10.92 -2.60
N SER A 126 -5.88 10.88 -3.39
CA SER A 126 -6.70 9.68 -3.55
C SER A 126 -6.80 9.24 -5.01
N THR A 127 -6.95 7.93 -5.20
CA THR A 127 -7.25 7.31 -6.49
C THR A 127 -8.09 6.06 -6.23
N SER A 128 -8.74 5.51 -7.26
CA SER A 128 -9.48 4.27 -7.15
C SER A 128 -9.21 3.37 -8.35
N LEU A 129 -9.37 2.08 -8.12
CA LEU A 129 -9.27 1.03 -9.13
C LEU A 129 -10.53 0.18 -9.08
N ALA A 130 -11.16 -0.03 -10.22
CA ALA A 130 -12.16 -1.07 -10.39
C ALA A 130 -11.63 -2.41 -9.86
N PHE A 131 -12.47 -3.15 -9.12
CA PHE A 131 -12.12 -4.51 -8.78
C PHE A 131 -11.98 -5.38 -10.05
N PRO A 132 -11.00 -6.29 -10.10
CA PRO A 132 -10.88 -7.21 -11.21
C PRO A 132 -12.11 -8.12 -11.29
N GLY A 133 -12.45 -8.52 -12.51
CA GLY A 133 -13.56 -9.44 -12.77
C GLY A 133 -13.23 -10.89 -12.44
N GLN A 134 -14.17 -11.78 -12.77
CA GLN A 134 -13.99 -13.22 -12.61
C GLN A 134 -13.22 -13.84 -13.78
N GLY A 135 -12.51 -14.93 -13.48
CA GLY A 135 -11.93 -15.84 -14.48
C GLY A 135 -12.98 -16.76 -15.10
N SER A 136 -12.54 -17.63 -16.02
CA SER A 136 -13.42 -18.60 -16.67
C SER A 136 -13.99 -19.67 -15.74
N ASP A 137 -13.42 -19.79 -14.54
CA ASP A 137 -13.87 -20.66 -13.46
C ASP A 137 -14.96 -20.02 -12.57
N GLY A 138 -15.35 -18.77 -12.84
CA GLY A 138 -16.36 -18.03 -12.08
C GLY A 138 -15.86 -17.48 -10.75
N ASN A 139 -14.55 -17.57 -10.47
CA ASN A 139 -13.96 -17.00 -9.27
C ASN A 139 -13.27 -15.67 -9.58
N TYR A 140 -13.15 -14.80 -8.58
CA TYR A 140 -12.31 -13.61 -8.67
C TYR A 140 -10.84 -14.00 -8.60
N HIS A 141 -9.98 -13.33 -9.37
CA HIS A 141 -8.54 -13.60 -9.40
C HIS A 141 -7.76 -12.37 -9.00
N PHE A 142 -6.55 -12.57 -8.49
CA PHE A 142 -5.60 -11.47 -8.32
C PHE A 142 -5.25 -10.84 -9.67
N GLN A 143 -5.21 -9.52 -9.69
CA GLN A 143 -4.71 -8.73 -10.79
C GLN A 143 -3.62 -7.78 -10.30
N SER A 144 -2.56 -7.64 -11.08
CA SER A 144 -1.51 -6.65 -10.79
C SER A 144 -1.96 -5.25 -11.20
N ALA A 145 -1.93 -4.32 -10.25
CA ALA A 145 -2.03 -2.90 -10.50
C ALA A 145 -0.63 -2.32 -10.70
N SER A 146 -0.39 -1.71 -11.86
CA SER A 146 0.70 -0.73 -12.02
C SER A 146 0.08 0.66 -12.04
N LEU A 147 0.46 1.51 -11.08
CA LEU A 147 -0.19 2.81 -10.91
C LEU A 147 0.39 3.82 -11.92
N LEU A 148 -0.10 3.74 -13.15
CA LEU A 148 0.33 4.53 -14.31
C LEU A 148 -0.26 5.97 -14.33
N GLY A 149 -1.15 6.30 -13.40
CA GLY A 149 -1.84 7.61 -13.32
C GLY A 149 -1.12 8.69 -12.52
N GLY A 150 0.18 8.58 -12.29
CA GLY A 150 0.96 9.56 -11.54
C GLY A 150 0.83 9.47 -10.01
N PHE A 151 -0.07 8.62 -9.48
CA PHE A 151 -0.14 8.34 -8.04
C PHE A 151 1.19 7.79 -7.49
N SER A 152 1.92 7.03 -8.30
CA SER A 152 3.26 6.51 -8.01
C SER A 152 4.35 7.58 -7.93
N ASN A 153 4.10 8.81 -8.38
CA ASN A 153 5.06 9.93 -8.31
C ASN A 153 5.06 10.61 -6.94
N TYR A 154 4.10 10.32 -6.07
CA TYR A 154 4.01 10.93 -4.75
C TYR A 154 4.82 10.15 -3.72
N ALA A 155 5.34 10.89 -2.74
CA ALA A 155 6.02 10.35 -1.57
C ALA A 155 5.06 10.41 -0.37
N PHE A 156 4.58 9.24 0.03
CA PHE A 156 3.62 9.07 1.10
C PHE A 156 4.28 8.74 2.43
N THR A 157 3.75 9.27 3.53
CA THR A 157 4.07 8.87 4.90
C THR A 157 3.12 7.79 5.42
N GLY A 158 1.94 7.67 4.81
CA GLY A 158 0.98 6.61 5.05
C GLY A 158 0.09 6.39 3.83
N LEU A 159 -0.40 5.17 3.66
CA LEU A 159 -1.23 4.77 2.53
C LEU A 159 -2.39 3.90 3.03
N THR A 160 -3.61 4.39 2.88
CA THR A 160 -4.82 3.65 3.23
C THR A 160 -5.41 2.97 2.01
N PHE A 161 -5.75 1.69 2.17
CA PHE A 161 -6.61 0.93 1.29
C PHE A 161 -7.97 0.72 1.97
N ASN A 162 -9.04 0.94 1.24
CA ASN A 162 -10.40 0.61 1.62
C ASN A 162 -11.21 0.26 0.36
N ALA A 163 -12.40 -0.29 0.52
CA ALA A 163 -13.26 -0.62 -0.61
C ALA A 163 -14.58 0.14 -0.55
N CYS A 164 -15.20 0.30 -1.72
CA CYS A 164 -16.60 0.66 -1.83
C CYS A 164 -17.30 -0.25 -2.84
N ILE A 165 -18.63 -0.29 -2.77
CA ILE A 165 -19.49 -1.07 -3.64
C ILE A 165 -20.40 -0.13 -4.42
N PHE A 166 -20.66 -0.43 -5.68
CA PHE A 166 -21.59 0.32 -6.51
C PHE A 166 -23.03 0.02 -6.10
N ASN A 167 -23.82 1.07 -5.94
CA ASN A 167 -25.26 0.95 -5.84
C ASN A 167 -25.92 0.90 -7.25
N ASP A 168 -27.25 0.82 -7.29
CA ASP A 168 -28.03 0.78 -8.53
C ASP A 168 -27.87 2.01 -9.43
N THR A 169 -27.35 3.13 -8.89
CA THR A 169 -27.07 4.36 -9.66
C THR A 169 -25.62 4.45 -10.11
N GLY A 170 -24.80 3.43 -9.84
CA GLY A 170 -23.38 3.37 -10.19
C GLY A 170 -22.48 4.22 -9.29
N VAL A 171 -22.99 4.68 -8.13
CA VAL A 171 -22.18 5.40 -7.14
C VAL A 171 -21.49 4.40 -6.25
N CYS A 172 -20.16 4.51 -6.14
CA CYS A 172 -19.37 3.67 -5.23
C CYS A 172 -19.42 4.26 -3.81
N SER A 173 -19.98 3.52 -2.86
CA SER A 173 -20.12 3.98 -1.48
C SER A 173 -19.65 2.97 -0.44
N ASN A 174 -19.00 3.49 0.60
CA ASN A 174 -18.78 2.86 1.88
C ASN A 174 -18.60 3.99 2.89
N SER A 175 -19.72 4.49 3.42
CA SER A 175 -19.76 5.64 4.32
C SER A 175 -20.80 5.45 5.42
N LEU A 176 -20.91 6.42 6.34
CA LEU A 176 -21.94 6.39 7.39
C LEU A 176 -23.36 6.43 6.83
N ASP A 177 -23.58 7.27 5.82
CA ASP A 177 -24.91 7.45 5.22
C ASP A 177 -25.25 6.32 4.24
N PHE A 178 -24.21 5.73 3.62
CA PHE A 178 -24.32 4.68 2.62
C PHE A 178 -23.27 3.58 2.88
N PRO A 179 -23.46 2.73 3.90
CA PRO A 179 -22.52 1.66 4.22
C PRO A 179 -22.56 0.56 3.16
N ALA A 180 -21.46 -0.18 3.03
CA ALA A 180 -21.35 -1.27 2.06
C ALA A 180 -21.96 -2.60 2.56
N PHE A 181 -22.49 -2.64 3.79
CA PHE A 181 -23.22 -3.78 4.37
C PHE A 181 -22.48 -5.14 4.27
N ASN A 182 -21.19 -5.13 4.59
CA ASN A 182 -20.25 -6.25 4.52
C ASN A 182 -20.10 -6.84 3.11
N GLN A 183 -20.06 -5.97 2.10
CA GLN A 183 -19.90 -6.36 0.70
C GLN A 183 -18.58 -5.82 0.11
N GLY A 184 -17.98 -4.80 0.70
CA GLY A 184 -16.74 -4.17 0.28
C GLY A 184 -15.51 -4.87 0.85
N GLN A 185 -15.29 -6.12 0.45
CA GLN A 185 -14.15 -6.93 0.92
C GLN A 185 -13.11 -7.09 -0.18
N PHE A 186 -11.83 -7.10 0.20
CA PHE A 186 -10.74 -7.12 -0.78
C PHE A 186 -9.50 -7.83 -0.27
N ALA A 187 -8.69 -8.30 -1.22
CA ALA A 187 -7.41 -8.92 -0.96
C ALA A 187 -6.27 -8.08 -1.54
N LEU A 188 -5.13 -8.09 -0.87
CA LEU A 188 -3.89 -7.43 -1.27
C LEU A 188 -2.72 -8.40 -1.17
N ASP A 189 -1.81 -8.31 -2.13
CA ASP A 189 -0.52 -9.01 -2.10
C ASP A 189 0.55 -8.21 -2.86
N ASN A 190 1.82 -8.59 -2.72
CA ASN A 190 2.97 -8.08 -3.47
C ASN A 190 3.04 -6.55 -3.59
N ILE A 191 2.87 -5.84 -2.47
CA ILE A 191 2.86 -4.37 -2.45
C ILE A 191 4.28 -3.84 -2.72
N ASN A 192 4.49 -3.30 -3.92
CA ASN A 192 5.77 -2.80 -4.38
C ASN A 192 5.94 -1.33 -3.99
N ILE A 193 6.86 -1.08 -3.06
CA ILE A 193 7.19 0.26 -2.57
C ILE A 193 8.65 0.61 -2.82
N SER A 194 8.94 1.89 -3.00
CA SER A 194 10.31 2.39 -3.01
C SER A 194 10.52 3.41 -1.91
N ALA A 195 11.63 3.27 -1.17
CA ALA A 195 12.08 4.33 -0.28
C ALA A 195 12.34 5.61 -1.09
N VAL A 196 11.79 6.74 -0.64
CA VAL A 196 12.08 8.06 -1.21
C VAL A 196 13.15 8.71 -0.34
N PRO A 197 14.36 8.97 -0.87
CA PRO A 197 15.40 9.61 -0.07
C PRO A 197 14.94 10.98 0.42
N GLU A 198 15.18 11.28 1.70
CA GLU A 198 14.84 12.58 2.24
C GLU A 198 15.59 13.70 1.49
N PRO A 199 14.98 14.88 1.28
CA PRO A 199 15.66 16.04 0.68
C PRO A 199 16.96 16.43 1.40
N SER A 200 17.03 16.21 2.71
CA SER A 200 18.21 16.42 3.55
C SER A 200 19.40 15.55 3.11
N THR A 201 19.15 14.33 2.62
CA THR A 201 20.19 13.41 2.14
C THR A 201 20.88 13.97 0.91
N TYR A 202 20.11 14.53 -0.03
CA TYR A 202 20.68 15.20 -1.19
C TYR A 202 21.45 16.47 -0.81
N MET A 203 20.93 17.26 0.14
CA MET A 203 21.65 18.42 0.65
C MET A 203 22.97 18.05 1.33
N LEU A 204 23.00 17.00 2.14
CA LEU A 204 24.20 16.51 2.80
C LEU A 204 25.20 15.90 1.82
N MET A 205 24.71 15.18 0.80
CA MET A 205 25.55 14.69 -0.29
C MET A 205 26.19 15.86 -1.06
N LEU A 206 25.40 16.86 -1.44
CA LEU A 206 25.88 18.05 -2.13
C LEU A 206 26.82 18.87 -1.25
N ALA A 207 26.54 19.00 0.05
CA ALA A 207 27.41 19.68 1.00
C ALA A 207 28.75 18.92 1.14
N GLY A 208 28.71 17.58 1.23
CA GLY A 208 29.89 16.73 1.26
C GLY A 208 30.74 16.87 -0.01
N LEU A 209 30.10 16.82 -1.19
CA LEU A 209 30.77 17.05 -2.47
C LEU A 209 31.34 18.47 -2.59
N GLY A 210 30.61 19.48 -2.11
CA GLY A 210 31.06 20.87 -2.06
C GLY A 210 32.31 21.04 -1.17
N ALA A 211 32.33 20.40 0.00
CA ALA A 211 33.48 20.41 0.91
C ALA A 211 34.71 19.76 0.26
N ILE A 212 34.54 18.62 -0.41
CA ILE A 212 35.63 17.93 -1.14
C ILE A 212 36.15 18.83 -2.28
N GLY A 213 35.26 19.47 -3.04
CA GLY A 213 35.63 20.41 -4.10
C GLY A 213 36.45 21.60 -3.60
N MET A 214 36.07 22.20 -2.47
CA MET A 214 36.86 23.28 -1.84
C MET A 214 38.24 22.81 -1.38
N LEU A 215 38.33 21.62 -0.75
CA LEU A 215 39.60 21.07 -0.30
C LEU A 215 40.54 20.72 -1.47
N SER A 216 39.98 20.18 -2.56
CA SER A 216 40.69 19.93 -3.82
C SER A 216 41.31 21.22 -4.37
N ARG A 217 40.52 22.31 -4.46
CA ARG A 217 41.00 23.60 -4.96
C ARG A 217 42.13 24.20 -4.12
N ARG A 218 42.10 24.01 -2.79
CA ARG A 218 43.18 24.46 -1.89
C ARG A 218 44.48 23.66 -2.05
N ARG A 219 44.41 22.41 -2.50
CA ARG A 219 45.60 21.56 -2.73
C ARG A 219 46.27 21.90 -4.07
N SER A 220 45.51 22.20 -5.11
CA SER A 220 46.05 22.56 -6.43
C SER A 220 46.78 23.91 -6.44
N GLY A 221 46.43 24.85 -5.53
CA GLY A 221 47.09 26.15 -5.42
C GLY A 221 48.53 26.11 -4.85
N LYS A 222 48.99 24.98 -4.29
CA LYS A 222 50.35 24.85 -3.75
C LYS A 222 51.39 24.34 -4.75
N PHE A 223 50.99 23.81 -5.91
CA PHE A 223 51.92 23.29 -6.92
C PHE A 223 52.41 24.33 -7.94
N ALA A 224 51.82 25.53 -8.00
CA ALA A 224 52.21 26.56 -8.97
C ALA A 224 53.34 27.49 -8.50
N ALA A 225 53.92 27.28 -7.31
CA ALA A 225 54.92 28.17 -6.71
C ALA A 225 56.37 27.63 -6.72
N SER A 226 56.66 26.56 -7.46
CA SER A 226 58.02 25.98 -7.52
C SER A 226 58.51 25.78 -8.96
N THR A 227 58.64 26.87 -9.72
CA THR A 227 59.53 26.90 -10.89
C THR A 227 59.98 28.32 -11.24
N VAL A 228 60.62 29.03 -10.31
CA VAL A 228 61.47 30.19 -10.65
C VAL A 228 62.67 30.21 -9.71
N GLN A 229 63.70 29.40 -10.01
CA GLN A 229 65.09 29.73 -9.66
C GLN A 229 66.07 28.80 -10.37
N GLY A 230 66.91 29.36 -11.25
CA GLY A 230 68.10 28.67 -11.73
C GLY A 230 68.61 29.12 -13.10
N ALA A 231 69.58 30.07 -13.06
CA ALA A 231 70.61 30.42 -14.05
C ALA A 231 70.19 31.06 -15.39
#